data_AF-A0A7Z9TAR3-F1
#
_entry.id   AF-A0A7Z9TAR3-F1
#
_cell.length_a   1.000
_cell.length_b   1.000
_cell.length_c   1.000
_cell.angle_alpha   90.00
_cell.angle_beta   90.00
_cell.angle_gamma   90.00
#
_symmetry.space_group_name_H-M   'P 1'
#
loop_
_entity.id
_entity.type
_entity.pdbx_description
1 polymer ?
#
loop_
_entity_poly.entity_id
_entity_poly.type
_entity_poly.pdbx_seq_one_letter_code
_entity_poly.pdbx_strand_id
1 'polypeptide(L)'
;MYAECSAHDRPAISVEFFPPKTAKGEESLYNRVLPRLAEANPDFCSVTYGAGGSTRDKTLSVVDRIQRDFGLVGMAHLTCLTSTSADILSYINEAKAKGIRNILAL
;
A
#
# COMPACT_ATOMS: atom_id res chain seq x y z
N MET A 1 -5.41 -7.56 7.57
CA MET A 1 -5.53 -8.79 6.77
C MET A 1 -4.18 -9.09 6.14
N TYR A 2 -3.83 -10.36 5.96
CA TYR A 2 -2.61 -10.74 5.23
C TYR A 2 -2.91 -10.84 3.74
N ALA A 3 -1.93 -10.50 2.90
CA ALA A 3 -2.01 -10.76 1.47
C ALA A 3 -1.82 -12.27 1.27
N GLU A 4 -2.91 -12.97 1.00
CA GLU A 4 -2.91 -14.39 0.72
C GLU A 4 -3.27 -14.59 -0.76
N CYS A 5 -2.32 -15.12 -1.53
CA CYS A 5 -2.64 -15.81 -2.78
C CYS A 5 -2.90 -17.26 -2.42
N SER A 6 -4.07 -17.58 -1.86
CA SER A 6 -4.47 -18.97 -1.75
C SER A 6 -4.51 -19.56 -3.17
N ALA A 7 -4.05 -20.81 -3.31
CA ALA A 7 -4.16 -21.60 -4.52
C ALA A 7 -5.65 -21.87 -4.82
N HIS A 8 -6.32 -20.84 -5.33
CA HIS A 8 -7.65 -20.93 -5.87
C HIS A 8 -7.56 -21.51 -7.29
N ASP A 9 -8.64 -22.10 -7.80
CA ASP A 9 -8.77 -22.52 -9.21
C ASP A 9 -8.73 -21.35 -10.22
N ARG A 10 -8.25 -20.18 -9.80
CA ARG A 10 -8.09 -18.97 -10.59
C ARG A 10 -6.75 -18.31 -10.30
N PRO A 11 -6.17 -17.55 -11.25
CA PRO A 11 -5.02 -16.70 -11.00
C PRO A 11 -5.29 -15.70 -9.87
N ALA A 12 -4.25 -15.40 -9.11
CA ALA A 12 -4.27 -14.28 -8.19
C ALA A 12 -4.03 -12.97 -8.95
N ILE A 13 -4.78 -11.92 -8.59
CA ILE A 13 -4.73 -10.61 -9.22
C ILE A 13 -4.46 -9.57 -8.15
N SER A 14 -3.42 -8.78 -8.37
CA SER A 14 -3.07 -7.64 -7.53
C SER A 14 -2.89 -6.37 -8.35
N VAL A 15 -3.09 -5.22 -7.71
CA VAL A 15 -2.90 -3.91 -8.34
C VAL A 15 -1.88 -3.08 -7.57
N GLU A 16 -0.91 -2.52 -8.29
CA GLU A 16 0.10 -1.63 -7.71
C GLU A 16 -0.22 -0.17 -7.97
N PHE A 17 -0.04 0.66 -6.94
CA PHE A 17 -0.24 2.11 -7.00
C PHE A 17 1.04 2.88 -6.69
N PHE A 18 1.11 4.08 -7.27
CA PHE A 18 2.08 5.10 -6.88
C PHE A 18 1.40 6.13 -5.98
N PRO A 19 2.03 6.58 -4.88
CA PRO A 19 1.48 7.66 -4.07
C PRO A 19 1.19 8.90 -4.93
N PRO A 20 -0.04 9.44 -4.88
CA PRO A 20 -0.39 10.59 -5.69
C PRO A 20 0.44 11.82 -5.29
N LYS A 21 0.84 12.59 -6.30
CA LYS A 21 1.69 13.79 -6.13
C LYS A 21 0.87 15.09 -6.15
N THR A 22 -0.40 15.04 -6.51
CA THR A 22 -1.29 16.21 -6.68
C THR A 22 -2.68 15.94 -6.11
N ALA A 23 -3.39 17.00 -5.72
CA ALA A 23 -4.76 16.91 -5.21
C ALA A 23 -5.73 16.25 -6.20
N LYS A 24 -5.60 16.56 -7.50
CA LYS A 24 -6.37 15.89 -8.57
C LYS A 24 -6.05 14.39 -8.67
N GLY A 25 -4.80 14.01 -8.43
CA GLY A 25 -4.38 12.61 -8.37
C GLY A 25 -5.00 11.88 -7.17
N GLU A 26 -5.03 12.53 -6.01
CA GLU A 26 -5.71 12.01 -4.81
C GLU A 26 -7.21 11.84 -5.05
N GLU A 27 -7.88 12.86 -5.59
CA GLU A 27 -9.29 12.79 -5.93
C GLU A 27 -9.58 11.63 -6.90
N SER A 28 -8.78 11.51 -7.98
CA SER A 28 -8.95 10.42 -8.93
C SER A 28 -8.72 9.04 -8.30
N LEU A 29 -7.75 8.91 -7.39
CA LEU A 29 -7.46 7.66 -6.71
C LEU A 29 -8.64 7.25 -5.80
N TYR A 30 -9.02 8.15 -4.88
CA TYR A 30 -9.97 7.84 -3.81
C TYR A 30 -11.43 7.89 -4.25
N ASN A 31 -11.79 8.78 -5.18
CA ASN A 31 -13.20 8.98 -5.55
C ASN A 31 -13.60 8.26 -6.84
N ARG A 32 -12.64 7.69 -7.58
CA ARG A 32 -12.92 7.03 -8.86
C ARG A 32 -12.29 5.65 -9.00
N VAL A 33 -10.99 5.51 -8.75
CA VAL A 33 -10.28 4.25 -9.00
C VAL A 33 -10.56 3.23 -7.91
N LEU A 34 -10.33 3.57 -6.63
CA LEU A 34 -10.49 2.65 -5.52
C LEU A 34 -11.94 2.14 -5.32
N PRO A 35 -13.00 2.96 -5.49
CA PRO A 35 -14.38 2.44 -5.45
C PRO A 35 -14.63 1.33 -6.48
N ARG A 36 -14.18 1.54 -7.73
CA ARG A 36 -14.34 0.54 -8.79
C ARG A 36 -13.47 -0.68 -8.57
N LEU A 37 -12.28 -0.50 -8.00
CA LEU A 37 -11.39 -1.61 -7.71
C LEU A 37 -11.93 -2.46 -6.55
N ALA A 38 -12.57 -1.85 -5.56
CA ALA A 38 -13.25 -2.57 -4.49
C ALA A 38 -14.36 -3.49 -5.03
N GLU A 39 -15.13 -3.05 -6.04
CA GLU A 39 -16.11 -3.90 -6.74
C GLU A 39 -15.46 -5.08 -7.48
N ALA A 40 -14.27 -4.88 -8.06
CA ALA A 40 -13.52 -5.92 -8.75
C ALA A 40 -12.80 -6.91 -7.81
N ASN A 41 -12.71 -6.58 -6.52
CA ASN A 41 -12.17 -7.42 -5.44
C ASN A 41 -10.84 -8.13 -5.77
N PRO A 42 -9.75 -7.38 -6.04
CA PRO A 42 -8.43 -7.99 -6.19
C PRO A 42 -7.96 -8.67 -4.89
N ASP A 43 -7.04 -9.62 -5.01
CA ASP A 43 -6.52 -10.35 -3.85
C ASP A 43 -5.71 -9.46 -2.91
N PHE A 44 -4.98 -8.45 -3.45
CA PHE A 44 -4.37 -7.38 -2.67
C PHE A 44 -3.98 -6.17 -3.54
N CYS A 45 -3.71 -5.05 -2.88
CA CYS A 45 -3.16 -3.85 -3.49
C CYS A 45 -1.80 -3.52 -2.87
N SER A 46 -0.83 -3.13 -3.68
CA SER A 46 0.47 -2.63 -3.21
C SER A 46 0.63 -1.14 -3.48
N VAL A 47 1.40 -0.45 -2.63
CA VAL A 47 1.74 0.97 -2.83
C VAL A 47 3.26 1.12 -2.78
N THR A 48 3.79 1.73 -3.82
CA THR A 48 5.23 1.92 -3.98
C THR A 48 5.83 2.87 -2.96
N TYR A 49 7.14 2.71 -2.73
CA TYR A 49 7.96 3.54 -1.87
C TYR A 49 8.89 4.37 -2.77
N GLY A 50 8.82 5.69 -2.68
CA GLY A 50 9.60 6.59 -3.52
C GLY A 50 11.10 6.39 -3.31
N ALA A 51 11.85 6.33 -4.42
CA ALA A 51 13.30 6.23 -4.39
C ALA A 51 13.91 7.32 -3.48
N GLY A 52 14.81 6.93 -2.57
CA GLY A 52 15.44 7.83 -1.60
C GLY A 52 14.55 8.28 -0.44
N GLY A 53 13.40 7.64 -0.19
CA GLY A 53 12.55 7.92 0.98
C GLY A 53 11.62 9.12 0.85
N SER A 54 11.62 9.82 -0.30
CA SER A 54 10.86 11.05 -0.53
C SER A 54 9.34 10.95 -0.37
N THR A 55 8.78 9.74 -0.40
CA THR A 55 7.32 9.51 -0.25
C THR A 55 6.98 8.55 0.89
N ARG A 56 7.90 8.30 1.83
CA ARG A 56 7.71 7.38 2.96
C ARG A 56 6.34 7.54 3.65
N ASP A 57 6.04 8.75 4.11
CA ASP A 57 4.81 9.03 4.85
C ASP A 57 3.56 8.91 3.96
N LYS A 58 3.71 9.19 2.66
CA LYS A 58 2.63 9.03 1.69
C LYS A 58 2.31 7.56 1.41
N THR A 59 3.31 6.67 1.39
CA THR A 59 3.09 5.24 1.18
C THR A 59 2.20 4.65 2.27
N LEU A 60 2.56 4.82 3.55
CA LEU A 60 1.77 4.26 4.65
C LEU A 60 0.38 4.88 4.75
N SER A 61 0.22 6.18 4.52
CA SER A 61 -1.09 6.83 4.55
C SER A 61 -2.02 6.36 3.43
N VAL A 62 -1.51 6.15 2.22
CA VAL A 62 -2.31 5.58 1.12
C VAL A 62 -2.74 4.15 1.43
N VAL A 63 -1.82 3.29 1.90
CA VAL A 63 -2.15 1.90 2.26
C VAL A 63 -3.15 1.83 3.41
N ASP A 64 -3.01 2.69 4.42
CA ASP A 64 -3.93 2.81 5.54
C ASP A 64 -5.35 3.13 5.05
N ARG A 65 -5.45 4.10 4.14
CA ARG A 65 -6.73 4.54 3.58
C ARG A 65 -7.37 3.49 2.67
N ILE A 66 -6.57 2.79 1.84
CA ILE A 66 -7.03 1.65 1.04
C ILE A 66 -7.72 0.60 1.93
N GLN A 67 -7.10 0.24 3.05
CA GLN A 67 -7.65 -0.77 3.95
C GLN A 67 -8.87 -0.29 4.74
N ARG A 68 -8.82 0.92 5.30
CA ARG A 68 -9.88 1.44 6.18
C ARG A 68 -11.12 1.89 5.43
N ASP A 69 -10.93 2.58 4.30
CA ASP A 69 -12.04 3.21 3.58
C ASP A 69 -12.66 2.25 2.54
N PHE A 70 -11.87 1.31 2.00
CA PHE A 70 -12.30 0.44 0.89
C PHE A 70 -12.26 -1.06 1.23
N GLY A 71 -11.79 -1.46 2.40
CA GLY A 71 -11.76 -2.87 2.84
C GLY A 71 -10.80 -3.76 2.05
N LEU A 72 -9.92 -3.19 1.22
CA LEU A 72 -8.97 -3.93 0.39
C LEU A 72 -7.72 -4.29 1.19
N VAL A 73 -7.13 -5.46 0.92
CA VAL A 73 -5.87 -5.86 1.55
C VAL A 73 -4.73 -5.00 1.01
N GLY A 74 -4.06 -4.27 1.91
CA GLY A 74 -2.97 -3.35 1.55
C GLY A 74 -1.57 -3.91 1.84
N MET A 75 -0.63 -3.62 0.95
CA MET A 75 0.79 -3.91 1.08
C MET A 75 1.62 -2.64 0.85
N ALA A 76 2.53 -2.34 1.78
CA ALA A 76 3.44 -1.21 1.65
C ALA A 76 4.80 -1.67 1.14
N HIS A 77 5.34 -1.00 0.13
CA HIS A 77 6.74 -1.21 -0.25
C HIS A 77 7.65 -0.57 0.80
N LEU A 78 8.86 -1.10 0.90
CA LEU A 78 9.93 -0.55 1.73
C LEU A 78 11.26 -0.80 1.02
N THR A 79 11.98 0.28 0.69
CA THR A 79 13.38 0.20 0.25
C THR A 79 14.29 0.66 1.39
N CYS A 80 15.49 0.09 1.46
CA CYS A 80 16.47 0.43 2.51
C CYS A 80 17.47 1.51 2.08
N LEU A 81 17.44 1.95 0.82
CA LEU A 81 18.37 2.95 0.32
C LEU A 81 18.20 4.27 1.11
N THR A 82 19.33 4.87 1.49
CA THR A 82 19.41 6.11 2.31
C THR A 82 18.67 6.07 3.65
N SER A 83 18.33 4.89 4.18
CA SER A 83 17.64 4.75 5.47
C SER A 83 18.56 4.13 6.51
N THR A 84 18.54 4.65 7.74
CA THR A 84 19.21 3.99 8.88
C THR A 84 18.34 2.84 9.41
N SER A 85 18.93 1.96 10.22
CA SER A 85 18.16 0.92 10.93
C SER A 85 17.05 1.51 11.81
N ALA A 86 17.28 2.69 12.40
CA ALA A 86 16.29 3.40 13.19
C ALA A 86 15.12 3.90 12.33
N ASP A 87 15.40 4.39 11.12
CA ASP A 87 14.36 4.81 10.16
C ASP A 87 13.49 3.63 9.76
N ILE A 88 14.10 2.49 9.42
CA ILE A 88 13.41 1.26 9.06
C ILE A 88 12.53 0.78 10.22
N LEU A 89 13.07 0.73 11.44
CA LEU A 89 12.32 0.31 12.63
C LEU A 89 11.12 1.23 12.88
N SER A 90 11.31 2.54 12.76
CA SER A 90 10.23 3.53 12.88
C SER A 90 9.13 3.28 11.84
N TYR A 91 9.51 2.98 10.58
CA TYR A 91 8.55 2.72 9.50
C TYR A 91 7.72 1.47 9.76
N ILE A 92 8.37 0.39 10.17
CA ILE A 92 7.70 -0.88 10.49
C ILE A 92 6.77 -0.70 11.69
N ASN A 93 7.17 0.06 12.70
CA ASN A 93 6.31 0.37 13.86
C ASN A 93 5.08 1.19 13.46
N GLU A 94 5.24 2.19 12.60
CA GLU A 94 4.13 2.98 12.08
C GLU A 94 3.16 2.13 11.24
N ALA A 95 3.70 1.31 10.32
CA ALA A 95 2.92 0.37 9.53
C ALA A 95 2.11 -0.57 10.45
N LYS A 96 2.78 -1.14 11.46
CA LYS A 96 2.17 -2.02 12.45
C LYS A 96 1.05 -1.33 13.24
N ALA A 97 1.24 -0.07 13.64
CA ALA A 97 0.26 0.73 14.36
C ALA A 97 -0.97 1.05 13.50
N LYS A 98 -0.79 1.23 12.19
CA LYS A 98 -1.87 1.40 11.21
C LYS A 98 -2.58 0.10 10.83
N GLY A 99 -2.13 -1.04 11.36
CA GLY A 99 -2.67 -2.37 11.03
C GLY A 99 -2.20 -2.91 9.68
N ILE A 100 -1.21 -2.27 9.04
CA ILE A 100 -0.56 -2.77 7.84
C ILE A 100 0.30 -3.96 8.25
N ARG A 101 0.01 -5.12 7.65
CA ARG A 101 0.69 -6.40 7.95
C ARG A 101 1.54 -6.93 6.80
N ASN A 102 1.42 -6.35 5.62
CA ASN A 102 2.10 -6.79 4.42
C ASN A 102 3.14 -5.73 4.02
N ILE A 103 4.41 -6.13 4.00
CA ILE A 103 5.53 -5.30 3.58
C ILE A 103 6.24 -6.00 2.43
N LEU A 104 6.46 -5.30 1.32
CA LEU A 104 7.36 -5.75 0.27
C LEU A 104 8.73 -5.13 0.50
N ALA A 105 9.68 -5.95 0.95
CA ALA A 105 11.07 -5.53 1.15
C ALA A 105 11.84 -5.59 -0.18
N LEU A 106 12.51 -4.49 -0.53
CA LEU A 106 13.22 -4.26 -1.79
C LEU A 106 14.66 -3.79 -1.56
#